data_AF-A0A8S8Y9K2-F1
#
_entry.id   AF-A0A8S8Y9K2-F1
#
_cell.length_a   1.000
_cell.length_b   1.000
_cell.length_c   1.000
_cell.angle_alpha   90.00
_cell.angle_beta   90.00
_cell.angle_gamma   90.00
#
_symmetry.space_group_name_H-M   'P 1'
#
loop_
_entity.id
_entity.type
_entity.pdbx_description
1 polymer ?
#
loop_
_entity_poly.entity_id
_entity_poly.type
_entity_poly.pdbx_seq_one_letter_code
_entity_poly.pdbx_strand_id
1 'polypeptide(L)'
;MPDVSRTQHAPVTAIRNGTVIDHIPAGQAMRVLEMLGINKGTSVPVSLVMNVPSKKMGTKDIIKVEDRELNQDELNRLALVAPTLRGHHPGLQRG
;
A
#
# COMPACT_ATOMS: atom_id res chain seq x y z
N MET A 1 3.25 -32.92 -22.37
CA MET A 1 4.02 -31.67 -22.48
C MET A 1 3.02 -30.52 -22.54
N PRO A 2 2.82 -29.71 -21.49
CA PRO A 2 2.00 -28.50 -21.59
C PRO A 2 2.86 -27.22 -21.62
N ASP A 3 2.38 -26.28 -22.41
CA ASP A 3 2.90 -24.97 -22.75
C ASP A 3 2.91 -23.98 -21.56
N VAL A 4 4.01 -23.24 -21.36
CA VAL A 4 4.21 -22.24 -20.29
C VAL A 4 4.33 -20.84 -20.88
N SER A 5 3.22 -20.31 -21.37
CA SER A 5 3.13 -18.93 -21.85
C SER A 5 2.87 -17.94 -20.70
N ARG A 6 3.98 -17.41 -20.15
CA ARG A 6 4.16 -16.12 -19.43
C ARG A 6 3.00 -15.58 -18.57
N THR A 7 2.99 -15.95 -17.29
CA THR A 7 2.38 -15.14 -16.24
C THR A 7 3.41 -14.09 -15.78
N GLN A 8 3.13 -12.81 -16.03
CA GLN A 8 3.98 -11.73 -15.52
C GLN A 8 3.95 -11.74 -13.99
N HIS A 9 5.13 -11.91 -13.40
CA HIS A 9 5.36 -12.00 -11.96
C HIS A 9 4.91 -10.71 -11.25
N ALA A 10 4.01 -10.85 -10.29
CA ALA A 10 4.12 -10.13 -9.03
C ALA A 10 4.22 -11.20 -7.95
N PRO A 11 5.30 -11.29 -7.15
CA PRO A 11 5.31 -12.11 -5.96
C PRO A 11 4.36 -11.44 -4.96
N VAL A 12 3.07 -11.71 -5.09
CA VAL A 12 2.09 -11.35 -4.06
C VAL A 12 2.18 -12.44 -3.02
N THR A 13 3.16 -12.32 -2.12
CA THR A 13 3.11 -13.01 -0.84
C THR A 13 1.84 -12.50 -0.17
N ALA A 14 0.79 -13.33 -0.15
CA ALA A 14 -0.44 -13.05 0.56
C ALA A 14 -0.09 -12.76 2.02
N ILE A 15 -0.22 -11.49 2.41
CA ILE A 15 0.00 -11.06 3.79
C ILE A 15 -1.19 -11.56 4.59
N ARG A 16 -0.92 -12.19 5.72
CA ARG A 16 -1.97 -12.78 6.57
C ARG A 16 -2.82 -11.72 7.28
N ASN A 17 -2.28 -10.54 7.62
CA ASN A 17 -2.98 -9.37 8.16
C ASN A 17 -2.14 -8.09 7.94
N GLY A 18 -2.74 -6.98 7.49
CA GLY A 18 -2.02 -5.72 7.27
C GLY A 18 -2.70 -4.80 6.25
N THR A 19 -2.20 -3.58 6.06
CA THR A 19 -2.74 -2.62 5.09
C THR A 19 -1.69 -2.21 4.07
N VAL A 20 -2.07 -2.30 2.79
CA VAL A 20 -1.32 -1.70 1.69
C VAL A 20 -1.97 -0.40 1.27
N ILE A 21 -1.17 0.66 1.27
CA ILE A 21 -1.53 2.02 0.86
C ILE A 21 -0.82 2.28 -0.46
N ASP A 22 -1.54 2.13 -1.56
CA ASP A 22 -1.05 2.32 -2.92
C ASP A 22 -1.63 3.59 -3.54
N HIS A 23 -0.95 4.14 -4.54
CA HIS A 23 -1.28 5.39 -5.26
C HIS A 23 -1.07 6.66 -4.42
N ILE A 24 -0.07 6.64 -3.54
CA ILE A 24 0.42 7.85 -2.89
C ILE A 24 1.15 8.69 -3.96
N PRO A 25 0.87 10.00 -4.11
CA PRO A 25 1.65 10.86 -4.98
C PRO A 25 3.14 10.79 -4.63
N ALA A 26 4.00 10.79 -5.64
CA ALA A 26 5.44 10.66 -5.46
C ALA A 26 5.99 11.70 -4.46
N GLY A 27 6.79 11.24 -3.49
CA GLY A 27 7.37 12.07 -2.44
C GLY A 27 6.45 12.33 -1.24
N GLN A 28 5.20 11.87 -1.25
CA GLN A 28 4.25 12.11 -0.16
C GLN A 28 4.16 10.98 0.88
N ALA A 29 4.85 9.86 0.66
CA ALA A 29 4.75 8.73 1.59
C ALA A 29 5.18 9.05 3.03
N MET A 30 6.21 9.89 3.21
CA MET A 30 6.63 10.29 4.56
C MET A 30 5.52 11.02 5.32
N ARG A 31 4.78 11.90 4.63
CA ARG A 31 3.63 12.60 5.21
C ARG A 31 2.49 11.63 5.57
N VAL A 32 2.28 10.60 4.77
CA VAL A 32 1.31 9.53 5.06
C VAL A 32 1.70 8.75 6.32
N LEU A 33 2.99 8.41 6.49
CA LEU A 33 3.47 7.75 7.71
C LEU A 33 3.24 8.62 8.95
N GLU A 34 3.53 9.92 8.88
CA GLU A 34 3.28 10.87 9.96
C GLU A 34 1.80 10.97 10.32
N MET A 35 0.92 11.04 9.33
CA MET A 35 -0.53 11.08 9.54
C MET A 35 -1.09 9.82 10.19
N LEU A 36 -0.47 8.66 9.91
CA LEU A 36 -0.79 7.39 10.52
C LEU A 36 -0.14 7.19 11.88
N GLY A 37 0.64 8.17 12.37
CA GLY A 37 1.37 8.06 13.62
C GLY A 37 2.45 6.97 13.61
N ILE A 38 2.89 6.55 12.42
CA ILE A 38 3.96 5.56 12.27
C ILE A 38 5.30 6.24 12.52
N ASN A 39 6.03 5.76 13.52
CA ASN A 39 7.27 6.38 13.97
C ASN A 39 8.27 5.31 14.43
N LYS A 40 9.40 5.75 15.01
CA LYS A 40 10.47 4.85 15.47
C LYS A 40 10.03 3.85 16.55
N GLY A 41 8.94 4.14 17.27
CA GLY A 41 8.35 3.27 18.29
C GLY A 41 7.32 2.28 17.73
N THR A 42 7.04 2.31 16.42
CA THR A 42 6.15 1.34 15.79
C THR A 42 6.79 -0.05 15.83
N SER A 43 6.12 -0.98 16.50
CA SER A 43 6.56 -2.36 16.70
C SER A 43 6.21 -3.29 15.55
N VAL A 44 5.36 -2.86 14.62
CA VAL A 44 5.00 -3.63 13.43
C VAL A 44 5.92 -3.31 12.25
N PRO A 45 6.27 -4.29 11.41
CA PRO A 45 7.02 -4.04 10.19
C PRO A 45 6.33 -3.07 9.24
N VAL A 46 7.11 -2.14 8.68
CA VAL A 46 6.64 -1.17 7.69
C VAL A 46 7.59 -1.19 6.50
N SER A 47 7.03 -1.36 5.31
CA SER A 47 7.77 -1.27 4.04
C SER A 47 7.35 -0.01 3.30
N LEU A 48 8.34 0.76 2.85
CA LEU A 48 8.16 1.97 2.06
C LEU A 48 8.90 1.81 0.74
N VAL A 49 8.21 2.09 -0.37
CA VAL A 49 8.81 2.18 -1.70
C VAL A 49 8.42 3.51 -2.32
N MET A 50 9.40 4.31 -2.74
CA MET A 50 9.18 5.66 -3.27
C MET A 50 9.55 5.74 -4.75
N ASN A 51 8.91 6.68 -5.46
CA ASN A 51 9.15 6.99 -6.87
C ASN A 51 9.02 5.77 -7.80
N VAL A 52 8.09 4.87 -7.47
CA VAL A 52 7.80 3.69 -8.28
C VAL A 52 7.13 4.11 -9.59
N PRO A 53 7.60 3.64 -10.75
CA PRO A 53 6.92 3.89 -12.02
C PRO A 53 5.45 3.48 -11.98
N SER A 54 4.57 4.38 -12.39
CA SER A 54 3.13 4.19 -12.42
C SER A 54 2.58 4.54 -13.80
N LYS A 55 1.90 3.60 -14.44
CA LYS A 55 1.22 3.86 -15.74
C LYS A 55 0.12 4.93 -15.64
N LYS A 56 -0.44 5.14 -14.45
CA LYS A 56 -1.54 6.10 -14.21
C LYS A 56 -1.07 7.47 -13.72
N MET A 57 0.06 7.52 -12.99
CA MET A 57 0.51 8.73 -12.29
C MET A 57 1.91 9.19 -12.71
N GLY A 58 2.57 8.49 -13.63
CA GLY A 58 4.00 8.65 -13.93
C GLY A 58 4.85 7.99 -12.86
N THR A 59 4.80 8.49 -11.63
CA THR A 59 5.47 7.95 -10.45
C THR A 59 4.54 7.96 -9.23
N LYS A 60 4.70 6.99 -8.34
CA LYS A 60 3.93 6.87 -7.09
C LYS A 60 4.79 6.33 -5.95
N ASP A 61 4.32 6.52 -4.73
CA ASP A 61 4.85 5.82 -3.58
C ASP A 61 3.86 4.75 -3.09
N ILE A 62 4.38 3.77 -2.37
CA ILE A 62 3.63 2.66 -1.78
C ILE A 62 4.11 2.45 -0.35
N ILE A 63 3.15 2.35 0.57
CA ILE A 63 3.41 1.96 1.96
C ILE A 63 2.69 0.66 2.24
N LYS A 64 3.34 -0.23 2.98
CA LYS A 64 2.75 -1.46 3.49
C LYS A 64 3.04 -1.54 4.98
N VAL A 65 2.00 -1.77 5.78
CA VAL A 65 2.07 -1.92 7.23
C VAL A 65 1.51 -3.28 7.60
N GLU A 66 2.33 -4.12 8.22
CA GLU A 66 1.90 -5.44 8.67
C GLU A 66 1.06 -5.34 9.95
N ASP A 67 0.14 -6.28 10.14
CA ASP A 67 -0.68 -6.44 11.35
C ASP A 67 -1.43 -5.17 11.82
N ARG A 68 -1.67 -4.23 10.90
CA ARG A 68 -2.48 -3.03 11.13
C ARG A 68 -3.54 -2.90 10.05
N GLU A 69 -4.78 -2.75 10.47
CA GLU A 69 -5.88 -2.32 9.62
C GLU A 69 -6.09 -0.83 9.75
N LEU A 70 -6.31 -0.14 8.62
CA LEU A 70 -6.74 1.25 8.63
C LEU A 70 -8.25 1.32 8.82
N ASN A 71 -8.69 2.20 9.72
CA ASN A 71 -10.11 2.49 9.86
C ASN A 71 -10.57 3.51 8.78
N GLN A 72 -11.89 3.67 8.64
CA GLN A 72 -12.47 4.55 7.64
C GLN A 72 -12.05 6.03 7.84
N ASP A 73 -11.85 6.47 9.10
CA ASP A 73 -11.44 7.83 9.39
C ASP A 73 -9.99 8.10 8.97
N GLU A 74 -9.09 7.14 9.20
CA GLU A 74 -7.72 7.18 8.72
C GLU A 74 -7.69 7.20 7.18
N LEU A 75 -8.49 6.35 6.53
CA LEU A 75 -8.60 6.35 5.07
C LEU A 75 -9.12 7.70 4.54
N ASN A 76 -10.13 8.28 5.18
CA ASN A 76 -10.70 9.58 4.82
C ASN A 76 -9.67 10.71 4.99
N ARG A 77 -8.88 10.70 6.08
CA ARG A 77 -7.80 11.67 6.29
C ARG A 77 -6.71 11.54 5.25
N LEU A 78 -6.32 10.31 4.93
CA LEU A 78 -5.31 10.04 3.91
C LEU A 78 -5.79 10.45 2.51
N ALA A 79 -7.08 10.33 2.21
CA ALA A 79 -7.66 10.77 0.95
C ALA A 79 -7.50 12.28 0.69
N LEU A 80 -7.33 13.10 1.74
CA LEU A 80 -7.06 14.54 1.59
C LEU A 80 -5.65 14.83 1.04
N VAL A 81 -4.68 13.96 1.35
CA VAL A 81 -3.28 14.11 0.91
C VAL A 81 -3.02 13.33 -0.37
N ALA A 82 -3.73 12.23 -0.55
CA ALA A 82 -3.61 11.33 -1.67
C ALA A 82 -5.03 10.89 -2.10
N PRO A 83 -5.74 11.72 -2.89
CA PRO A 83 -7.13 11.47 -3.28
C PRO A 83 -7.31 10.24 -4.16
N THR A 84 -6.22 9.71 -4.73
CA THR A 84 -6.21 8.47 -5.51
C THR A 84 -5.98 7.21 -4.68
N LEU A 85 -5.85 7.32 -3.35
CA LEU A 85 -5.60 6.18 -2.48
C LEU A 85 -6.70 5.14 -2.58
N ARG A 86 -6.27 3.88 -2.77
CA ARG A 86 -7.10 2.72 -2.53
C ARG A 86 -6.49 1.94 -1.38
N GLY A 87 -7.18 1.91 -0.25
CA GLY A 87 -6.88 0.95 0.81
C GLY A 87 -7.26 -0.44 0.32
N HIS A 88 -6.32 -1.39 0.41
CA HIS A 88 -6.61 -2.79 0.15
C HIS A 88 -6.42 -3.59 1.45
N HIS A 89 -7.50 -4.17 1.95
CA HIS A 89 -7.45 -5.21 2.98
C HIS A 89 -7.16 -6.55 2.29
N PRO A 90 -6.06 -7.26 2.60
CA PRO A 90 -5.75 -8.55 2.02
C PRO A 90 -6.71 -9.70 2.43
N GLY A 91 -7.85 -9.40 3.07
CA GLY A 91 -8.78 -10.39 3.66
C GLY A 91 -10.16 -10.52 3.01
N LEU A 92 -10.48 -9.81 1.92
CA LEU A 92 -11.80 -9.92 1.27
C LEU A 92 -11.68 -10.25 -0.22
N GLN A 93 -11.20 -11.45 -0.54
CA GLN A 93 -11.58 -12.10 -1.79
C GLN A 93 -12.99 -12.67 -1.61
N ARG A 94 -14.01 -11.87 -1.95
CA ARG A 94 -15.37 -12.39 -2.15
C ARG A 94 -15.46 -13.03 -3.54
N GLY A 95 -15.78 -14.32 -3.56
CA GLY A 95 -16.47 -15.01 -4.65
C GLY A 95 -15.62 -15.37 -5.85
#